data_AF-A0A516GVB9-F1
#
_entry.id   AF-A0A516GVB9-F1
#
_cell.length_a   1.000
_cell.length_b   1.000
_cell.length_c   1.000
_cell.angle_alpha   90.00
_cell.angle_beta   90.00
_cell.angle_gamma   90.00
#
_symmetry.space_group_name_H-M   'P 1'
#
loop_
_entity.id
_entity.type
_entity.pdbx_description
1 polymer ?
#
loop_
_entity_poly.entity_id
_entity_poly.type
_entity_poly.pdbx_seq_one_letter_code
_entity_poly.pdbx_strand_id
1 'polypeptide(L)'
;MVKQLQFLFLLLISTLSFAQTPEYYNSIDFTKTGEELKTELAELISTTHTTYIPYTSSTLDTWDALKTSDLDPDNLEDVLLFYGYNQTSTVTMFNRTRDKDLTCHVTECTGKWNREHVFPKSLANPNLDTSYPGAGTDVYNLRPADTEMNSLRSNRKFADGTGNASVTADGLFYPGDEWKGDVARIIMYMYLRYPTRCLPVNVGSGNAVYSDYGDMPDVFLKWNAEDPVSEVERNRNTEFESIQGNRNPFVDNPYLATLIWNGPEATDTWNTLSVNQVEVSDFKIYPTITTGYVYIQNTTQSKIHYQLYNILGQRVMSATTTDKIDLTERTKGIYILKINVNANNYNYKIVKK
;
A
#
# COMPACT_ATOMS: atom_id res chain seq x y z
N MET A 1 44.03 34.82 -36.37
CA MET A 1 43.83 33.63 -35.53
C MET A 1 42.85 34.02 -34.42
N VAL A 2 41.55 33.85 -34.64
CA VAL A 2 40.51 34.08 -33.62
C VAL A 2 39.54 32.91 -33.75
N LYS A 3 39.65 31.93 -32.85
CA LYS A 3 38.73 30.78 -32.80
C LYS A 3 37.46 31.23 -32.08
N GLN A 4 36.34 31.17 -32.79
CA GLN A 4 35.01 31.37 -32.23
C GLN A 4 34.70 30.22 -31.26
N LEU A 5 34.38 30.58 -30.02
CA LEU A 5 33.93 29.65 -28.98
C LEU A 5 32.41 29.48 -29.14
N GLN A 6 31.98 28.34 -29.68
CA GLN A 6 30.56 28.00 -29.75
C GLN A 6 30.07 27.60 -28.35
N PHE A 7 29.15 28.39 -27.80
CA PHE A 7 28.43 28.07 -26.58
C PHE A 7 27.38 26.99 -26.88
N LEU A 8 27.59 25.77 -26.38
CA LEU A 8 26.59 24.71 -26.40
C LEU A 8 25.67 24.91 -25.20
N PHE A 9 24.50 25.52 -25.42
CA PHE A 9 23.46 25.64 -24.39
C PHE A 9 22.70 24.32 -24.32
N LEU A 10 23.11 23.42 -23.41
CA LEU A 10 22.39 22.18 -23.14
C LEU A 10 21.11 22.54 -22.37
N LEU A 11 19.96 22.51 -23.07
CA LEU A 11 18.64 22.74 -22.49
C LEU A 11 18.27 21.49 -21.68
N LEU A 12 18.50 21.54 -20.37
CA LEU A 12 18.01 20.55 -19.42
C LEU A 12 16.50 20.75 -19.25
N ILE A 13 15.70 20.18 -20.15
CA ILE A 13 14.25 20.10 -19.98
C ILE A 13 14.01 19.01 -18.95
N SER A 14 13.86 19.40 -17.69
CA SER A 14 13.27 18.54 -16.67
C SER A 14 11.83 18.26 -17.08
N THR A 15 11.55 17.07 -17.60
CA THR A 15 10.18 16.60 -17.80
C THR A 15 9.52 16.47 -16.44
N LEU A 16 8.68 17.43 -16.07
CA LEU A 16 7.73 17.28 -14.98
C LEU A 16 6.65 16.31 -15.48
N SER A 17 6.82 15.02 -15.20
CA SER A 17 5.78 14.03 -15.40
C SER A 17 4.74 14.22 -14.31
N PHE A 18 3.60 14.82 -14.64
CA PHE A 18 2.45 14.79 -13.73
C PHE A 18 1.92 13.37 -13.73
N ALA A 19 1.95 12.68 -12.58
CA ALA A 19 1.22 11.45 -12.44
C ALA A 19 -0.27 11.79 -12.40
N GLN A 20 -1.02 11.28 -13.38
CA GLN A 20 -2.47 11.43 -13.48
C GLN A 20 -3.10 10.08 -13.16
N THR A 21 -4.26 10.09 -12.52
CA THR A 21 -5.11 8.91 -12.37
C THR A 21 -5.27 8.20 -13.72
N PRO A 22 -4.94 6.88 -13.83
CA PRO A 22 -5.06 6.14 -15.07
C PRO A 22 -6.50 6.10 -15.59
N GLU A 23 -6.67 6.00 -16.91
CA GLU A 23 -7.99 5.94 -17.57
C GLU A 23 -8.87 4.81 -17.03
N TYR A 24 -8.27 3.68 -16.65
CA TYR A 24 -8.93 2.55 -16.02
C TYR A 24 -9.79 2.94 -14.79
N TYR A 25 -9.42 4.01 -14.08
CA TYR A 25 -10.10 4.49 -12.87
C TYR A 25 -11.00 5.70 -13.09
N ASN A 26 -11.27 6.11 -14.33
CA ASN A 26 -12.08 7.30 -14.64
C ASN A 26 -13.50 7.27 -14.06
N SER A 27 -14.05 6.08 -13.76
CA SER A 27 -15.38 5.93 -13.17
C SER A 27 -15.41 6.10 -11.65
N ILE A 28 -14.25 6.19 -10.99
CA ILE A 28 -14.14 6.22 -9.54
C ILE A 28 -14.15 7.66 -9.02
N ASP A 29 -14.95 7.92 -7.99
CA ASP A 29 -14.97 9.20 -7.30
C ASP A 29 -14.00 9.19 -6.11
N PHE A 30 -12.76 9.65 -6.35
CA PHE A 30 -11.72 9.73 -5.33
C PHE A 30 -11.96 10.80 -4.25
N THR A 31 -13.09 11.52 -4.28
CA THR A 31 -13.52 12.33 -3.13
C THR A 31 -14.16 11.48 -2.02
N LYS A 32 -14.59 10.26 -2.35
CA LYS A 32 -15.11 9.27 -1.40
C LYS A 32 -13.96 8.58 -0.66
N THR A 33 -14.28 8.07 0.53
CA THR A 33 -13.33 7.34 1.40
C THR A 33 -14.05 6.17 2.07
N GLY A 34 -13.32 5.32 2.79
CA GLY A 34 -13.90 4.20 3.53
C GLY A 34 -14.64 3.20 2.64
N GLU A 35 -15.77 2.70 3.15
CA GLU A 35 -16.57 1.68 2.46
C GLU A 35 -17.18 2.14 1.13
N GLU A 36 -17.42 3.44 0.95
CA GLU A 36 -17.94 3.97 -0.32
C GLU A 36 -16.91 3.79 -1.45
N LEU A 37 -15.66 4.22 -1.21
CA LEU A 37 -14.55 4.05 -2.15
C LEU A 37 -14.24 2.57 -2.38
N LYS A 38 -14.22 1.77 -1.31
CA LYS A 38 -14.03 0.31 -1.39
C LYS A 38 -15.08 -0.35 -2.27
N THR A 39 -16.35 0.05 -2.16
CA THR A 39 -17.44 -0.50 -2.97
C THR A 39 -17.27 -0.17 -4.44
N GLU A 40 -16.94 1.07 -4.78
CA GLU A 40 -16.71 1.47 -6.18
C GLU A 40 -15.53 0.74 -6.81
N LEU A 41 -14.42 0.63 -6.08
CA LEU A 41 -13.25 -0.10 -6.55
C LEU A 41 -13.55 -1.61 -6.70
N ALA A 42 -14.28 -2.20 -5.76
CA ALA A 42 -14.72 -3.60 -5.84
C ALA A 42 -15.60 -3.86 -7.07
N GLU A 43 -16.53 -2.95 -7.38
CA GLU A 43 -17.37 -3.03 -8.57
C GLU A 43 -16.54 -2.90 -9.86
N LEU A 44 -15.62 -1.93 -9.92
CA LEU A 44 -14.72 -1.73 -11.06
C LEU A 44 -13.90 -2.98 -11.37
N ILE A 45 -13.19 -3.54 -10.39
CA ILE A 45 -12.35 -4.73 -10.63
C ILE A 45 -13.17 -5.99 -10.89
N SER A 46 -14.41 -6.04 -10.39
CA SER A 46 -15.30 -7.18 -10.65
C SER A 46 -15.88 -7.14 -12.07
N THR A 47 -16.24 -5.95 -12.56
CA THR A 47 -16.84 -5.75 -13.89
C THR A 47 -15.80 -5.82 -15.01
N THR A 48 -14.57 -5.37 -14.74
CA THR A 48 -13.46 -5.41 -15.71
C THR A 48 -12.75 -6.78 -15.77
N HIS A 49 -12.94 -7.65 -14.78
CA HIS A 49 -12.46 -9.03 -14.83
C HIS A 49 -13.33 -9.85 -15.79
N THR A 50 -12.98 -9.79 -17.07
CA THR A 50 -13.75 -10.35 -18.18
C THR A 50 -13.23 -11.71 -18.65
N THR A 51 -11.97 -12.03 -18.35
CA THR A 51 -11.33 -13.29 -18.78
C THR A 51 -10.91 -14.10 -17.56
N TYR A 52 -11.44 -15.33 -17.46
CA TYR A 52 -11.09 -16.28 -16.39
C TYR A 52 -10.24 -17.40 -16.98
N ILE A 53 -8.98 -17.52 -16.56
CA ILE A 53 -8.06 -18.55 -17.05
C ILE A 53 -8.05 -19.79 -16.12
N PRO A 54 -7.87 -21.00 -16.68
CA PRO A 54 -7.80 -22.23 -15.89
C PRO A 54 -6.51 -22.31 -15.07
N TYR A 55 -6.52 -23.10 -14.00
CA TYR A 55 -5.33 -23.31 -13.17
C TYR A 55 -4.22 -24.02 -13.94
N THR A 56 -4.54 -25.12 -14.63
CA THR A 56 -3.61 -25.83 -15.53
C THR A 56 -4.35 -26.21 -16.81
N SER A 57 -3.79 -25.95 -17.98
CA SER A 57 -4.38 -26.35 -19.27
C SER A 57 -3.34 -26.50 -20.38
N SER A 58 -3.77 -26.92 -21.59
CA SER A 58 -2.92 -26.95 -22.78
C SER A 58 -2.93 -25.64 -23.59
N THR A 59 -3.68 -24.66 -23.12
CA THR A 59 -3.74 -23.28 -23.61
C THR A 59 -3.30 -22.35 -22.47
N LEU A 60 -3.41 -21.03 -22.66
CA LEU A 60 -3.12 -20.04 -21.62
C LEU A 60 -3.69 -20.45 -20.26
N ASP A 61 -2.81 -20.65 -19.28
CA ASP A 61 -3.15 -20.98 -17.91
C ASP A 61 -2.35 -20.15 -16.89
N THR A 62 -2.52 -20.44 -15.60
CA THR A 62 -1.81 -19.70 -14.55
C THR A 62 -0.30 -19.97 -14.48
N TRP A 63 0.23 -21.05 -15.06
CA TRP A 63 1.70 -21.20 -15.22
C TRP A 63 2.21 -20.20 -16.24
N ASP A 64 1.56 -20.14 -17.40
CA ASP A 64 1.95 -19.24 -18.50
C ASP A 64 1.94 -17.78 -18.02
N ALA A 65 0.90 -17.37 -17.31
CA ALA A 65 0.78 -16.02 -16.77
C ALA A 65 1.92 -15.66 -15.79
N LEU A 66 2.36 -16.60 -14.96
CA LEU A 66 3.44 -16.34 -13.99
C LEU A 66 4.82 -16.37 -14.66
N LYS A 67 5.02 -17.17 -15.71
CA LYS A 67 6.25 -17.20 -16.49
C LYS A 67 6.52 -15.89 -17.24
N THR A 68 5.50 -15.08 -17.50
CA THR A 68 5.66 -13.77 -18.15
C THR A 68 5.66 -12.62 -17.14
N SER A 69 4.83 -12.69 -16.11
CA SER A 69 4.65 -11.59 -15.15
C SER A 69 5.73 -11.52 -14.07
N ASP A 70 6.24 -12.65 -13.57
CA ASP A 70 7.20 -12.70 -12.46
C ASP A 70 8.66 -12.81 -12.92
N LEU A 71 8.98 -12.42 -14.16
CA LEU A 71 10.36 -12.47 -14.69
C LEU A 71 11.34 -11.66 -13.81
N ASP A 72 12.55 -12.19 -13.64
CA ASP A 72 13.65 -11.45 -13.00
C ASP A 72 14.16 -10.35 -13.96
N PRO A 73 14.11 -9.06 -13.57
CA PRO A 73 14.60 -7.96 -14.42
C PRO A 73 16.06 -8.10 -14.84
N ASP A 74 16.87 -8.80 -14.03
CA ASP A 74 18.29 -9.02 -14.32
C ASP A 74 18.52 -10.23 -15.24
N ASN A 75 17.57 -11.17 -15.33
CA ASN A 75 17.62 -12.36 -16.18
C ASN A 75 16.21 -12.86 -16.58
N LEU A 76 15.79 -12.53 -17.81
CA LEU A 76 14.44 -12.85 -18.32
C LEU A 76 14.20 -14.36 -18.62
N GLU A 77 15.19 -15.22 -18.40
CA GLU A 77 14.97 -16.68 -18.40
C GLU A 77 14.56 -17.21 -17.02
N ASP A 78 14.74 -16.41 -15.97
CA ASP A 78 14.33 -16.74 -14.61
C ASP A 78 13.05 -16.00 -14.21
N VAL A 79 12.30 -16.61 -13.28
CA VAL A 79 11.28 -15.93 -12.48
C VAL A 79 11.83 -15.63 -11.09
N LEU A 80 11.32 -14.56 -10.49
CA LEU A 80 11.48 -14.26 -9.08
C LEU A 80 10.69 -15.26 -8.25
N LEU A 81 11.35 -15.83 -7.24
CA LEU A 81 10.74 -16.73 -6.28
C LEU A 81 10.29 -15.96 -5.06
N PHE A 82 8.99 -15.95 -4.86
CA PHE A 82 8.36 -15.30 -3.73
C PHE A 82 8.86 -15.88 -2.41
N TYR A 83 9.18 -15.00 -1.47
CA TYR A 83 9.87 -15.29 -0.20
C TYR A 83 11.34 -15.73 -0.34
N GLY A 84 11.87 -15.86 -1.56
CA GLY A 84 13.29 -16.07 -1.82
C GLY A 84 14.09 -14.78 -1.61
N TYR A 85 15.36 -14.89 -1.20
CA TYR A 85 16.16 -13.71 -0.81
C TYR A 85 17.67 -13.87 -1.07
N ASN A 86 18.13 -15.00 -1.59
CA ASN A 86 19.56 -15.27 -1.79
C ASN A 86 19.86 -15.80 -3.20
N GLN A 87 20.48 -14.97 -4.04
CA GLN A 87 20.81 -15.32 -5.42
C GLN A 87 21.81 -16.49 -5.58
N THR A 88 22.65 -16.75 -4.58
CA THR A 88 23.75 -17.73 -4.69
C THR A 88 23.68 -18.83 -3.63
N SER A 89 22.53 -19.03 -2.99
CA SER A 89 22.37 -20.06 -1.95
C SER A 89 22.52 -21.46 -2.55
N THR A 90 23.29 -22.31 -1.88
CA THR A 90 23.35 -23.75 -2.19
C THR A 90 22.13 -24.52 -1.67
N VAL A 91 21.36 -23.90 -0.77
CA VAL A 91 20.06 -24.42 -0.31
C VAL A 91 18.99 -23.77 -1.18
N THR A 92 18.34 -24.58 -2.02
CA THR A 92 17.43 -24.11 -3.07
C THR A 92 16.24 -23.31 -2.55
N MET A 93 15.78 -23.63 -1.34
CA MET A 93 14.64 -22.96 -0.71
C MET A 93 14.85 -21.46 -0.48
N PHE A 94 16.11 -21.00 -0.40
CA PHE A 94 16.42 -19.58 -0.19
C PHE A 94 16.72 -18.84 -1.49
N ASN A 95 16.74 -19.54 -2.63
CA ASN A 95 17.01 -18.90 -3.91
C ASN A 95 15.95 -17.85 -4.22
N ARG A 96 16.42 -16.66 -4.65
CA ARG A 96 15.54 -15.55 -5.05
C ARG A 96 15.04 -15.69 -6.48
N THR A 97 15.71 -16.49 -7.31
CA THR A 97 15.32 -16.73 -8.70
C THR A 97 15.36 -18.20 -9.07
N ARG A 98 14.71 -18.55 -10.18
CA ARG A 98 14.70 -19.89 -10.78
C ARG A 98 14.36 -19.79 -12.25
N ASP A 99 14.98 -20.63 -13.07
CA ASP A 99 14.57 -20.81 -14.46
C ASP A 99 13.04 -21.01 -14.54
N LYS A 100 12.40 -20.21 -15.39
CA LYS A 100 10.94 -20.14 -15.53
C LYS A 100 10.33 -21.48 -15.95
N ASP A 101 11.09 -22.37 -16.56
CA ASP A 101 10.65 -23.70 -16.99
C ASP A 101 10.98 -24.82 -15.99
N LEU A 102 11.68 -24.52 -14.90
CA LEU A 102 11.90 -25.46 -13.78
C LEU A 102 10.69 -25.54 -12.83
N THR A 103 9.53 -25.86 -13.39
CA THR A 103 8.25 -26.01 -12.68
C THR A 103 8.04 -27.40 -12.10
N CYS A 104 7.38 -27.47 -10.94
CA CYS A 104 7.02 -28.71 -10.26
C CYS A 104 5.71 -29.30 -10.80
N HIS A 105 5.78 -30.47 -11.46
CA HIS A 105 4.63 -31.23 -11.97
C HIS A 105 4.62 -32.71 -11.55
N VAL A 106 5.55 -33.10 -10.69
CA VAL A 106 5.82 -34.49 -10.28
C VAL A 106 6.03 -34.57 -8.78
N THR A 107 6.33 -35.75 -8.25
CA THR A 107 6.53 -35.95 -6.80
C THR A 107 7.85 -35.35 -6.28
N GLU A 108 8.92 -35.35 -7.08
CA GLU A 108 10.21 -34.76 -6.70
C GLU A 108 10.36 -33.33 -7.24
N CYS A 109 10.32 -32.37 -6.32
CA CYS A 109 10.28 -30.95 -6.64
C CYS A 109 11.33 -30.08 -5.94
N THR A 110 12.28 -30.69 -5.22
CA THR A 110 13.46 -29.97 -4.71
C THR A 110 14.13 -29.21 -5.85
N GLY A 111 14.43 -27.93 -5.66
CA GLY A 111 15.02 -27.10 -6.70
C GLY A 111 14.06 -26.75 -7.86
N LYS A 112 12.75 -27.02 -7.74
CA LYS A 112 11.71 -26.52 -8.66
C LYS A 112 10.78 -25.55 -7.97
N TRP A 113 10.06 -24.75 -8.74
CA TRP A 113 9.06 -23.82 -8.22
C TRP A 113 7.64 -24.32 -8.46
N ASN A 114 6.73 -23.92 -7.59
CA ASN A 114 5.30 -24.13 -7.72
C ASN A 114 4.54 -22.82 -7.52
N ARG A 115 3.22 -22.87 -7.65
CA ARG A 115 2.36 -21.70 -7.49
C ARG A 115 1.93 -21.58 -6.04
N GLU A 116 2.45 -20.55 -5.38
CA GLU A 116 2.00 -20.11 -4.07
C GLU A 116 0.65 -19.41 -4.20
N HIS A 117 -0.28 -19.74 -3.31
CA HIS A 117 -1.53 -19.01 -3.10
C HIS A 117 -1.33 -18.08 -1.91
N VAL A 118 -1.00 -16.81 -2.17
CA VAL A 118 -0.63 -15.83 -1.13
C VAL A 118 -1.77 -15.64 -0.13
N PHE A 119 -3.02 -15.54 -0.57
CA PHE A 119 -4.18 -15.87 0.24
C PHE A 119 -4.39 -17.40 0.20
N PRO A 120 -4.14 -18.16 1.29
CA PRO A 120 -4.22 -19.61 1.27
C PRO A 120 -5.62 -20.09 0.90
N LYS A 121 -5.69 -21.05 -0.04
CA LYS A 121 -6.96 -21.64 -0.47
C LYS A 121 -7.81 -22.16 0.68
N SER A 122 -7.18 -22.73 1.71
CA SER A 122 -7.84 -23.34 2.87
C SER A 122 -8.35 -22.35 3.91
N LEU A 123 -7.95 -21.08 3.84
CA LEU A 123 -8.37 -20.03 4.78
C LEU A 123 -9.44 -19.10 4.20
N ALA A 124 -9.79 -19.30 2.94
CA ALA A 124 -10.96 -18.69 2.32
C ALA A 124 -12.23 -19.44 2.73
N ASN A 125 -13.38 -18.75 2.69
CA ASN A 125 -14.66 -19.36 3.03
C ASN A 125 -15.74 -19.07 1.97
N PRO A 126 -16.14 -20.05 1.14
CA PRO A 126 -15.60 -21.40 1.03
C PRO A 126 -14.14 -21.40 0.53
N ASN A 127 -13.47 -22.55 0.67
CA ASN A 127 -12.12 -22.75 0.15
C ASN A 127 -12.04 -22.37 -1.33
N LEU A 128 -10.90 -21.81 -1.74
CA LEU A 128 -10.65 -21.51 -3.15
C LEU A 128 -10.48 -22.82 -3.94
N ASP A 129 -11.34 -23.02 -4.93
CA ASP A 129 -11.28 -24.17 -5.84
C ASP A 129 -10.47 -23.79 -7.09
N THR A 130 -9.58 -24.68 -7.51
CA THR A 130 -8.73 -24.54 -8.70
C THR A 130 -9.18 -25.44 -9.86
N SER A 131 -10.26 -26.20 -9.68
CA SER A 131 -10.79 -27.15 -10.67
C SER A 131 -11.56 -26.45 -11.78
N TYR A 132 -11.98 -25.20 -11.56
CA TYR A 132 -12.63 -24.34 -12.53
C TYR A 132 -12.08 -22.91 -12.43
N PRO A 133 -12.07 -22.13 -13.53
CA PRO A 133 -11.68 -20.73 -13.50
C PRO A 133 -12.52 -19.91 -12.52
N GLY A 134 -11.88 -19.10 -11.67
CA GLY A 134 -12.55 -18.30 -10.64
C GLY A 134 -11.58 -17.80 -9.58
N ALA A 135 -12.07 -17.58 -8.35
CA ALA A 135 -11.26 -17.01 -7.26
C ALA A 135 -10.00 -17.81 -6.90
N GLY A 136 -9.98 -19.14 -7.15
CA GLY A 136 -8.78 -19.95 -6.93
C GLY A 136 -7.76 -19.90 -8.05
N THR A 137 -8.13 -19.35 -9.21
CA THR A 137 -7.26 -19.20 -10.39
C THR A 137 -6.96 -17.75 -10.72
N ASP A 138 -7.41 -16.80 -9.89
CA ASP A 138 -7.08 -15.38 -10.03
C ASP A 138 -5.57 -15.17 -9.85
N VAL A 139 -4.89 -14.75 -10.92
CA VAL A 139 -3.42 -14.65 -10.98
C VAL A 139 -2.85 -13.61 -10.03
N TYR A 140 -3.64 -12.61 -9.62
CA TYR A 140 -3.22 -11.66 -8.60
C TYR A 140 -2.95 -12.32 -7.24
N ASN A 141 -3.50 -13.50 -6.98
CA ASN A 141 -3.24 -14.28 -5.76
C ASN A 141 -2.08 -15.28 -5.89
N LEU A 142 -1.51 -15.41 -7.08
CA LEU A 142 -0.52 -16.44 -7.40
C LEU A 142 0.87 -15.85 -7.54
N ARG A 143 1.87 -16.56 -7.01
CA ARG A 143 3.30 -16.25 -7.20
C ARG A 143 4.10 -17.53 -7.47
N PRO A 144 5.19 -17.48 -8.26
CA PRO A 144 6.20 -18.53 -8.24
C PRO A 144 6.84 -18.57 -6.86
N ALA A 145 6.94 -19.74 -6.25
CA ALA A 145 7.70 -19.92 -5.02
C ALA A 145 8.49 -21.22 -5.10
N ASP A 146 9.66 -21.27 -4.46
CA ASP A 146 10.35 -22.55 -4.29
C ASP A 146 9.41 -23.53 -3.56
N THR A 147 9.37 -24.79 -4.00
CA THR A 147 8.42 -25.75 -3.44
C THR A 147 8.64 -26.06 -1.95
N GLU A 148 9.89 -26.02 -1.47
CA GLU A 148 10.21 -26.24 -0.06
C GLU A 148 9.88 -24.99 0.77
N MET A 149 10.15 -23.80 0.24
CA MET A 149 9.74 -22.54 0.88
C MET A 149 8.22 -22.41 0.96
N ASN A 150 7.50 -22.74 -0.12
CA ASN A 150 6.03 -22.76 -0.14
C ASN A 150 5.48 -23.78 0.88
N SER A 151 6.07 -24.97 0.94
CA SER A 151 5.73 -25.98 1.96
C SER A 151 5.99 -25.49 3.38
N LEU A 152 7.12 -24.78 3.60
CA LEU A 152 7.45 -24.15 4.87
C LEU A 152 6.46 -23.05 5.24
N ARG A 153 6.00 -22.24 4.28
CA ARG A 153 4.98 -21.20 4.49
C ARG A 153 3.65 -21.85 4.89
N SER A 154 3.23 -22.90 4.20
CA SER A 154 1.97 -23.63 4.44
C SER A 154 0.74 -22.72 4.36
N ASN A 155 -0.14 -22.73 5.36
CA ASN A 155 -1.25 -21.78 5.51
C ASN A 155 -1.09 -20.92 6.78
N ARG A 156 0.15 -20.70 7.24
CA ARG A 156 0.39 -19.86 8.41
C ARG A 156 -0.11 -18.45 8.15
N LYS A 157 -0.69 -17.84 9.18
CA LYS A 157 -1.01 -16.42 9.11
C LYS A 157 0.27 -15.61 9.00
N PHE A 158 0.19 -14.51 8.27
CA PHE A 158 1.25 -13.53 8.17
C PHE A 158 1.41 -12.76 9.49
N ALA A 159 2.65 -12.53 9.88
CA ALA A 159 3.02 -11.77 11.06
C ALA A 159 4.20 -10.87 10.77
N ASP A 160 4.24 -9.77 11.52
CA ASP A 160 5.29 -8.77 11.41
C ASP A 160 6.67 -9.33 11.81
N GLY A 161 7.72 -8.76 11.24
CA GLY A 161 9.09 -9.24 11.38
C GLY A 161 10.07 -8.34 10.63
N THR A 162 11.34 -8.78 10.59
CA THR A 162 12.43 -8.07 9.90
C THR A 162 13.40 -9.07 9.30
N GLY A 163 14.06 -8.70 8.20
CA GLY A 163 15.04 -9.51 7.50
C GLY A 163 14.45 -10.47 6.50
N ASN A 164 14.92 -11.71 6.49
CA ASN A 164 14.57 -12.71 5.50
C ASN A 164 13.29 -13.49 5.87
N ALA A 165 12.66 -14.10 4.86
CA ALA A 165 11.47 -14.91 5.05
C ALA A 165 11.71 -16.04 6.06
N SER A 166 10.82 -16.19 7.03
CA SER A 166 10.94 -17.19 8.09
C SER A 166 9.62 -17.47 8.82
N VAL A 167 9.58 -18.61 9.50
CA VAL A 167 8.53 -18.90 10.49
C VAL A 167 8.89 -18.19 11.78
N THR A 168 7.98 -17.39 12.32
CA THR A 168 8.17 -16.65 13.57
C THR A 168 8.16 -17.58 14.78
N ALA A 169 8.59 -17.08 15.94
CA ALA A 169 8.57 -17.84 17.20
C ALA A 169 7.16 -18.36 17.57
N ASP A 170 6.11 -17.64 17.17
CA ASP A 170 4.71 -18.02 17.40
C ASP A 170 4.15 -18.99 16.35
N GLY A 171 4.99 -19.48 15.44
CA GLY A 171 4.59 -20.38 14.36
C GLY A 171 3.83 -19.68 13.22
N LEU A 172 3.90 -18.35 13.15
CA LEU A 172 3.35 -17.52 12.06
C LEU A 172 4.40 -17.36 10.96
N PHE A 173 4.09 -16.66 9.87
CA PHE A 173 5.01 -16.48 8.75
C PHE A 173 5.32 -15.01 8.49
N TYR A 174 6.60 -14.66 8.45
CA TYR A 174 7.06 -13.37 7.98
C TYR A 174 7.64 -13.54 6.57
N PRO A 175 7.14 -12.80 5.56
CA PRO A 175 7.49 -13.03 4.15
C PRO A 175 8.86 -12.50 3.74
N GLY A 176 9.55 -11.75 4.61
CA GLY A 176 10.79 -11.06 4.30
C GLY A 176 10.56 -9.58 3.94
N ASP A 177 11.58 -8.75 4.15
CA ASP A 177 11.49 -7.30 3.97
C ASP A 177 11.19 -6.89 2.53
N GLU A 178 11.65 -7.68 1.54
CA GLU A 178 11.43 -7.45 0.12
C GLU A 178 9.98 -7.72 -0.33
N TRP A 179 9.25 -8.58 0.38
CA TRP A 179 7.98 -9.14 -0.11
C TRP A 179 6.77 -8.71 0.70
N LYS A 180 6.97 -7.96 1.79
CA LYS A 180 5.91 -7.66 2.76
C LYS A 180 4.85 -6.72 2.17
N GLY A 181 5.24 -5.76 1.35
CA GLY A 181 4.35 -4.87 0.60
C GLY A 181 3.55 -5.63 -0.45
N ASP A 182 4.21 -6.49 -1.23
CA ASP A 182 3.57 -7.37 -2.22
C ASP A 182 2.47 -8.22 -1.57
N VAL A 183 2.80 -8.88 -0.45
CA VAL A 183 1.83 -9.69 0.30
C VAL A 183 0.64 -8.84 0.73
N ALA A 184 0.89 -7.67 1.32
CA ALA A 184 -0.18 -6.79 1.77
C ALA A 184 -1.12 -6.40 0.62
N ARG A 185 -0.58 -5.96 -0.52
CA ARG A 185 -1.37 -5.53 -1.69
C ARG A 185 -2.14 -6.68 -2.34
N ILE A 186 -1.59 -7.89 -2.33
CA ILE A 186 -2.30 -9.09 -2.79
C ILE A 186 -3.47 -9.44 -1.86
N ILE A 187 -3.26 -9.43 -0.54
CA ILE A 187 -4.34 -9.71 0.43
C ILE A 187 -5.45 -8.65 0.36
N MET A 188 -5.08 -7.36 0.26
CA MET A 188 -6.04 -6.27 0.11
C MET A 188 -6.85 -6.39 -1.18
N TYR A 189 -6.20 -6.74 -2.31
CA TYR A 189 -6.90 -7.02 -3.56
C TYR A 189 -7.86 -8.21 -3.45
N MET A 190 -7.42 -9.33 -2.88
CA MET A 190 -8.27 -10.51 -2.76
C MET A 190 -9.50 -10.24 -1.90
N TYR A 191 -9.36 -9.42 -0.86
CA TYR A 191 -10.49 -8.97 -0.07
C TYR A 191 -11.41 -8.02 -0.84
N LEU A 192 -10.84 -7.05 -1.57
CA LEU A 192 -11.60 -6.12 -2.41
C LEU A 192 -12.41 -6.87 -3.50
N ARG A 193 -11.81 -7.88 -4.15
CA ARG A 193 -12.43 -8.66 -5.23
C ARG A 193 -13.42 -9.70 -4.72
N TYR A 194 -13.16 -10.29 -3.55
CA TYR A 194 -13.93 -11.40 -2.98
C TYR A 194 -14.27 -11.14 -1.49
N PRO A 195 -15.07 -10.10 -1.19
CA PRO A 195 -15.22 -9.54 0.17
C PRO A 195 -15.84 -10.50 1.20
N THR A 196 -16.64 -11.47 0.77
CA THR A 196 -17.24 -12.46 1.68
C THR A 196 -16.41 -13.74 1.81
N ARG A 197 -15.46 -13.96 0.90
CA ARG A 197 -14.70 -15.21 0.78
C ARG A 197 -13.26 -15.09 1.28
N CYS A 198 -12.61 -13.96 1.03
CA CYS A 198 -11.20 -13.73 1.32
C CYS A 198 -11.02 -12.70 2.44
N LEU A 199 -11.45 -13.03 3.66
CA LEU A 199 -11.34 -12.13 4.81
C LEU A 199 -9.87 -12.01 5.30
N PRO A 200 -9.27 -10.80 5.33
CA PRO A 200 -7.87 -10.60 5.74
C PRO A 200 -7.57 -11.07 7.16
N VAL A 201 -8.53 -10.97 8.08
CA VAL A 201 -8.40 -11.46 9.47
C VAL A 201 -8.14 -12.96 9.58
N ASN A 202 -8.45 -13.74 8.55
CA ASN A 202 -8.15 -15.17 8.51
C ASN A 202 -6.67 -15.43 8.21
N VAL A 203 -5.98 -14.49 7.58
CA VAL A 203 -4.62 -14.69 7.03
C VAL A 203 -3.59 -13.75 7.63
N GLY A 204 -3.99 -12.64 8.24
CA GLY A 204 -3.13 -11.74 9.01
C GLY A 204 -3.26 -11.97 10.50
N SER A 205 -2.15 -11.80 11.22
CA SER A 205 -2.12 -11.77 12.69
C SER A 205 -2.10 -10.34 13.22
N GLY A 206 -2.29 -10.20 14.53
CA GLY A 206 -2.34 -8.91 15.20
C GLY A 206 -3.74 -8.29 15.21
N ASN A 207 -3.78 -7.02 15.62
CA ASN A 207 -5.03 -6.26 15.73
C ASN A 207 -5.43 -5.67 14.37
N ALA A 208 -6.65 -5.15 14.30
CA ALA A 208 -7.20 -4.39 13.18
C ALA A 208 -7.78 -3.07 13.74
N VAL A 209 -6.92 -2.24 14.34
CA VAL A 209 -7.33 -1.00 15.02
C VAL A 209 -7.50 0.16 14.05
N TYR A 210 -6.80 0.16 12.93
CA TYR A 210 -6.93 1.21 11.93
C TYR A 210 -8.27 1.14 11.19
N SER A 211 -8.67 -0.07 10.76
CA SER A 211 -9.96 -0.25 10.08
C SER A 211 -11.12 -0.04 11.05
N ASP A 212 -12.06 0.84 10.67
CA ASP A 212 -13.26 1.16 11.45
C ASP A 212 -14.14 -0.08 11.71
N TYR A 213 -14.09 -1.08 10.83
CA TYR A 213 -14.86 -2.32 10.93
C TYR A 213 -14.03 -3.51 11.43
N GLY A 214 -12.74 -3.31 11.73
CA GLY A 214 -11.84 -4.38 12.17
C GLY A 214 -11.64 -5.49 11.13
N ASP A 215 -11.88 -5.19 9.85
CA ASP A 215 -11.85 -6.15 8.73
C ASP A 215 -10.47 -6.28 8.07
N MET A 216 -9.56 -5.34 8.34
CA MET A 216 -8.20 -5.31 7.82
C MET A 216 -7.16 -5.30 8.95
N PRO A 217 -6.41 -6.40 9.15
CA PRO A 217 -5.29 -6.44 10.09
C PRO A 217 -4.26 -5.33 9.84
N ASP A 218 -3.82 -4.70 10.92
CA ASP A 218 -2.90 -3.55 10.91
C ASP A 218 -1.56 -3.89 10.23
N VAL A 219 -1.15 -5.17 10.27
CA VAL A 219 0.09 -5.64 9.64
C VAL A 219 0.12 -5.38 8.14
N PHE A 220 -1.01 -5.54 7.43
CA PHE A 220 -1.05 -5.33 5.98
C PHE A 220 -1.00 -3.83 5.63
N LEU A 221 -1.67 -2.99 6.41
CA LEU A 221 -1.62 -1.53 6.22
C LEU A 221 -0.24 -0.98 6.55
N LYS A 222 0.40 -1.50 7.60
CA LYS A 222 1.79 -1.18 7.96
C LYS A 222 2.74 -1.55 6.82
N TRP A 223 2.70 -2.80 6.33
CA TRP A 223 3.59 -3.25 5.27
C TRP A 223 3.38 -2.50 3.96
N ASN A 224 2.13 -2.17 3.60
CA ASN A 224 1.84 -1.37 2.41
C ASN A 224 2.48 0.03 2.45
N ALA A 225 2.63 0.62 3.65
CA ALA A 225 3.29 1.92 3.82
C ALA A 225 4.82 1.80 3.94
N GLU A 226 5.33 0.72 4.55
CA GLU A 226 6.76 0.51 4.76
C GLU A 226 7.50 0.02 3.51
N ASP A 227 6.84 -0.71 2.63
CA ASP A 227 7.41 -1.34 1.45
C ASP A 227 6.71 -0.82 0.18
N PRO A 228 7.26 0.24 -0.45
CA PRO A 228 6.70 0.87 -1.63
C PRO A 228 6.55 -0.09 -2.81
N VAL A 229 5.59 0.19 -3.68
CA VAL A 229 5.36 -0.61 -4.89
C VAL A 229 6.61 -0.65 -5.77
N SER A 230 7.06 -1.87 -6.08
CA SER A 230 8.21 -2.12 -6.95
C SER A 230 7.85 -2.03 -8.44
N GLU A 231 8.86 -1.93 -9.30
CA GLU A 231 8.65 -2.01 -10.75
C GLU A 231 8.15 -3.39 -11.19
N VAL A 232 8.61 -4.44 -10.50
CA VAL A 232 8.15 -5.82 -10.72
C VAL A 232 6.64 -5.89 -10.51
N GLU A 233 6.11 -5.33 -9.43
CA GLU A 233 4.67 -5.33 -9.18
C GLU A 233 3.88 -4.53 -10.22
N ARG A 234 4.37 -3.36 -10.65
CA ARG A 234 3.73 -2.56 -11.71
C ARG A 234 3.65 -3.32 -13.03
N ASN A 235 4.73 -4.01 -13.41
CA ASN A 235 4.77 -4.84 -14.60
C ASN A 235 3.79 -6.00 -14.49
N ARG A 236 3.78 -6.71 -13.35
CA ARG A 236 2.81 -7.78 -13.07
C ARG A 236 1.37 -7.31 -13.20
N ASN A 237 1.05 -6.14 -12.65
CA ASN A 237 -0.30 -5.56 -12.71
C ASN A 237 -0.72 -5.26 -14.16
N THR A 238 0.22 -4.83 -14.99
CA THR A 238 -0.03 -4.53 -16.42
C THR A 238 -0.20 -5.82 -17.24
N GLU A 239 0.66 -6.82 -17.01
CA GLU A 239 0.52 -8.13 -17.65
C GLU A 239 -0.80 -8.80 -17.27
N PHE A 240 -1.18 -8.77 -15.99
CA PHE A 240 -2.43 -9.37 -15.52
C PHE A 240 -3.68 -8.62 -15.99
N GLU A 241 -3.63 -7.29 -16.15
CA GLU A 241 -4.69 -6.58 -16.86
C GLU A 241 -4.88 -7.12 -18.27
N SER A 242 -3.79 -7.35 -19.02
CA SER A 242 -3.89 -7.89 -20.38
C SER A 242 -4.49 -9.31 -20.43
N ILE A 243 -4.36 -10.08 -19.34
CA ILE A 243 -4.82 -11.47 -19.23
C ILE A 243 -6.26 -11.55 -18.70
N GLN A 244 -6.57 -10.88 -17.58
CA GLN A 244 -7.87 -10.99 -16.89
C GLN A 244 -8.80 -9.79 -17.14
N GLY A 245 -8.26 -8.66 -17.60
CA GLY A 245 -8.97 -7.42 -17.87
C GLY A 245 -9.02 -6.44 -16.69
N ASN A 246 -8.72 -6.90 -15.48
CA ASN A 246 -8.78 -6.07 -14.27
C ASN A 246 -7.40 -5.79 -13.68
N ARG A 247 -7.31 -4.73 -12.87
CA ARG A 247 -6.09 -4.29 -12.17
C ARG A 247 -6.19 -4.50 -10.67
N ASN A 248 -5.06 -4.61 -9.99
CA ASN A 248 -4.94 -4.45 -8.54
C ASN A 248 -4.77 -2.96 -8.18
N PRO A 249 -5.79 -2.29 -7.61
CA PRO A 249 -5.73 -0.86 -7.31
C PRO A 249 -4.64 -0.49 -6.30
N PHE A 250 -4.31 -1.40 -5.38
CA PHE A 250 -3.30 -1.13 -4.34
C PHE A 250 -1.88 -1.19 -4.89
N VAL A 251 -1.66 -1.83 -6.04
CA VAL A 251 -0.38 -1.75 -6.76
C VAL A 251 -0.31 -0.47 -7.57
N ASP A 252 -1.39 -0.08 -8.25
CA ASP A 252 -1.36 1.17 -9.03
C ASP A 252 -1.29 2.41 -8.14
N ASN A 253 -1.96 2.39 -6.98
CA ASN A 253 -1.83 3.41 -5.94
C ASN A 253 -2.01 2.84 -4.52
N PRO A 254 -0.94 2.62 -3.76
CA PRO A 254 -1.03 2.03 -2.42
C PRO A 254 -1.71 2.97 -1.41
N TYR A 255 -1.79 4.28 -1.67
CA TYR A 255 -2.52 5.23 -0.84
C TYR A 255 -4.03 4.96 -0.77
N LEU A 256 -4.61 4.24 -1.73
CA LEU A 256 -6.02 3.82 -1.66
C LEU A 256 -6.32 2.99 -0.41
N ALA A 257 -5.35 2.20 0.07
CA ALA A 257 -5.51 1.45 1.33
C ALA A 257 -5.63 2.39 2.54
N THR A 258 -4.87 3.50 2.54
CA THR A 258 -4.97 4.55 3.57
C THR A 258 -6.36 5.19 3.56
N LEU A 259 -6.91 5.48 2.37
CA LEU A 259 -8.25 6.08 2.23
C LEU A 259 -9.40 5.15 2.63
N ILE A 260 -9.23 3.83 2.48
CA ILE A 260 -10.27 2.85 2.81
C ILE A 260 -10.22 2.44 4.28
N TRP A 261 -9.02 2.18 4.83
CA TRP A 261 -8.88 1.54 6.15
C TRP A 261 -8.11 2.38 7.18
N ASN A 262 -7.89 3.66 6.94
CA ASN A 262 -7.27 4.61 7.89
C ASN A 262 -5.90 4.19 8.45
N GLY A 263 -5.15 3.38 7.69
CA GLY A 263 -3.81 2.93 8.07
C GLY A 263 -2.75 4.04 8.01
N PRO A 264 -1.47 3.70 8.25
CA PRO A 264 -0.36 4.59 7.95
C PRO A 264 -0.41 5.11 6.50
N GLU A 265 0.13 6.31 6.28
CA GLU A 265 0.15 6.94 4.97
C GLU A 265 1.11 6.19 4.03
N ALA A 266 0.55 5.53 3.01
CA ALA A 266 1.32 4.92 1.93
C ALA A 266 1.54 5.93 0.79
N THR A 267 2.50 5.66 -0.09
CA THR A 267 2.85 6.53 -1.22
C THR A 267 1.66 6.80 -2.14
N ASP A 268 1.30 8.07 -2.36
CA ASP A 268 0.32 8.44 -3.40
C ASP A 268 1.03 8.56 -4.76
N THR A 269 0.80 7.59 -5.64
CA THR A 269 1.41 7.55 -6.97
C THR A 269 0.67 8.41 -8.00
N TRP A 270 -0.59 8.75 -7.75
CA TRP A 270 -1.44 9.49 -8.70
C TRP A 270 -1.61 10.94 -8.33
N ASN A 271 -1.09 11.34 -7.16
CA ASN A 271 -1.45 12.61 -6.54
C ASN A 271 -2.98 12.79 -6.48
N THR A 272 -3.71 11.67 -6.32
CA THR A 272 -5.18 11.60 -6.37
C THR A 272 -5.84 12.53 -5.35
N LEU A 273 -5.11 12.87 -4.31
CA LEU A 273 -5.40 14.00 -3.44
C LEU A 273 -4.15 14.87 -3.29
N SER A 274 -3.73 15.54 -4.36
CA SER A 274 -3.15 16.88 -4.23
C SER A 274 -4.20 17.82 -3.64
N VAL A 275 -4.57 17.61 -2.38
CA VAL A 275 -4.62 18.76 -1.49
C VAL A 275 -3.21 19.32 -1.60
N ASN A 276 -3.06 20.59 -2.03
CA ASN A 276 -1.79 21.30 -1.91
C ASN A 276 -1.17 20.81 -0.63
N GLN A 277 -0.07 20.05 -0.76
CA GLN A 277 0.69 19.47 0.33
C GLN A 277 0.50 20.46 1.48
N VAL A 278 -0.22 20.08 2.54
CA VAL A 278 -0.24 20.91 3.73
C VAL A 278 1.24 21.01 4.00
N GLU A 279 1.84 22.16 3.67
CA GLU A 279 3.21 22.46 4.01
C GLU A 279 3.27 22.03 5.45
N VAL A 280 4.03 20.95 5.71
CA VAL A 280 4.17 20.37 7.03
C VAL A 280 4.40 21.58 7.90
N SER A 281 3.39 21.94 8.70
CA SER A 281 3.41 23.25 9.31
C SER A 281 4.68 23.27 10.14
N ASP A 282 5.56 24.26 9.94
CA ASP A 282 6.83 24.39 10.67
C ASP A 282 6.65 24.36 12.20
N PHE A 283 5.38 24.40 12.63
CA PHE A 283 4.92 24.35 13.99
C PHE A 283 3.88 23.24 14.26
N LYS A 284 3.93 22.66 15.46
CA LYS A 284 2.90 21.76 16.03
C LYS A 284 2.17 22.46 17.17
N ILE A 285 0.87 22.18 17.36
CA ILE A 285 0.07 22.74 18.46
C ILE A 285 -0.37 21.63 19.41
N TYR A 286 -0.16 21.82 20.71
CA TYR A 286 -0.61 20.88 21.75
C TYR A 286 -0.75 21.54 23.13
N PRO A 287 -1.58 21.00 24.04
CA PRO A 287 -2.65 20.07 23.75
C PRO A 287 -3.86 20.80 23.11
N THR A 288 -4.66 20.09 22.31
CA THR A 288 -5.94 20.60 21.77
C THR A 288 -7.07 20.57 22.81
N ILE A 289 -6.84 19.97 23.99
CA ILE A 289 -7.72 20.00 25.16
C ILE A 289 -6.90 20.55 26.34
N THR A 290 -7.30 21.69 26.92
CA THR A 290 -6.46 22.40 27.91
C THR A 290 -7.24 23.04 29.06
N THR A 291 -6.64 23.06 30.26
CA THR A 291 -7.10 23.81 31.44
C THR A 291 -6.46 25.19 31.57
N GLY A 292 -5.45 25.53 30.76
CA GLY A 292 -4.88 26.88 30.72
C GLY A 292 -4.20 27.22 29.41
N TYR A 293 -3.10 26.53 29.09
CA TYR A 293 -2.20 26.91 28.00
C TYR A 293 -2.32 25.99 26.78
N VAL A 294 -2.08 26.56 25.60
CA VAL A 294 -1.84 25.82 24.35
C VAL A 294 -0.42 26.15 23.89
N TYR A 295 0.42 25.15 23.71
CA TYR A 295 1.80 25.30 23.26
C TYR A 295 1.90 25.20 21.75
N ILE A 296 2.86 25.94 21.20
CA ILE A 296 3.23 25.95 19.80
C ILE A 296 4.70 25.57 19.71
N GLN A 297 4.98 24.35 19.25
CA GLN A 297 6.34 23.90 18.98
C GLN A 297 6.71 24.34 17.58
N ASN A 298 7.30 25.52 17.46
CA ASN A 298 7.81 26.09 16.22
C ASN A 298 9.33 25.86 16.09
N THR A 299 9.76 25.10 15.09
CA THR A 299 11.17 24.75 14.87
C THR A 299 12.02 25.97 14.44
N THR A 300 11.37 26.99 13.87
CA THR A 300 12.03 28.21 13.36
C THR A 300 12.17 29.33 14.40
N GLN A 301 11.54 29.19 15.58
CA GLN A 301 11.44 30.23 16.63
C GLN A 301 10.92 31.60 16.17
N SER A 302 10.27 31.66 15.01
CA SER A 302 9.66 32.88 14.48
C SER A 302 8.40 33.28 15.27
N LYS A 303 8.10 34.59 15.34
CA LYS A 303 6.87 35.10 15.93
C LYS A 303 5.67 34.75 15.04
N ILE A 304 4.71 34.04 15.59
CA ILE A 304 3.49 33.59 14.91
C ILE A 304 2.33 34.50 15.29
N HIS A 305 1.59 35.00 14.31
CA HIS A 305 0.33 35.72 14.55
C HIS A 305 -0.84 34.73 14.64
N TYR A 306 -1.61 34.81 15.72
CA TYR A 306 -2.78 33.97 15.95
C TYR A 306 -4.03 34.78 16.26
N GLN A 307 -5.18 34.18 15.94
CA GLN A 307 -6.52 34.68 16.21
C GLN A 307 -7.34 33.55 16.84
N LEU A 308 -8.10 33.84 17.88
CA LEU A 308 -8.97 32.86 18.53
C LEU A 308 -10.42 33.29 18.37
N TYR A 309 -11.29 32.35 18.00
CA TYR A 309 -12.71 32.55 17.79
C TYR A 309 -13.52 31.64 18.72
N ASN A 310 -14.68 32.09 19.20
CA ASN A 310 -15.64 31.24 19.89
C ASN A 310 -16.52 30.46 18.87
N ILE A 311 -17.39 29.56 19.36
CA ILE A 311 -18.31 28.78 18.52
C ILE A 311 -19.32 29.63 17.72
N LEU A 312 -19.54 30.88 18.11
CA LEU A 312 -20.41 31.82 17.40
C LEU A 312 -19.65 32.59 16.29
N GLY A 313 -18.38 32.26 16.05
CA GLY A 313 -17.53 32.93 15.07
C GLY A 313 -17.04 34.31 15.51
N GLN A 314 -17.25 34.71 16.77
CA GLN A 314 -16.75 35.98 17.29
C GLN A 314 -15.27 35.85 17.65
N ARG A 315 -14.45 36.80 17.19
CA ARG A 315 -13.02 36.86 17.53
C ARG A 315 -12.86 37.31 18.98
N VAL A 316 -12.33 36.43 19.82
CA VAL A 316 -12.12 36.65 21.26
C VAL A 316 -10.69 37.05 21.61
N MET A 317 -9.72 36.77 20.73
CA MET A 317 -8.31 37.10 20.95
C MET A 317 -7.58 37.24 19.61
N SER A 318 -6.56 38.12 19.57
CA SER A 318 -5.61 38.23 18.45
C SER A 318 -4.28 38.72 19.02
N ALA A 319 -3.20 37.97 18.85
CA ALA A 319 -1.88 38.37 19.35
C ALA A 319 -0.76 37.65 18.57
N THR A 320 0.49 37.90 18.97
CA THR A 320 1.66 37.17 18.46
C THR A 320 2.33 36.38 19.58
N THR A 321 2.82 35.19 19.28
CA THR A 321 3.54 34.34 20.24
C THR A 321 4.64 33.53 19.55
N THR A 322 5.58 33.00 20.32
CA THR A 322 6.64 32.10 19.85
C THR A 322 6.45 30.67 20.33
N ASP A 323 5.80 30.47 21.47
CA ASP A 323 5.84 29.21 22.22
C ASP A 323 4.50 28.82 22.86
N LYS A 324 3.65 29.76 23.26
CA LYS A 324 2.37 29.44 23.93
C LYS A 324 1.27 30.50 23.79
N ILE A 325 0.03 30.05 23.96
CA ILE A 325 -1.19 30.84 24.02
C ILE A 325 -1.84 30.62 25.39
N ASP A 326 -2.18 31.71 26.07
CA ASP A 326 -2.83 31.69 27.38
C ASP A 326 -4.36 31.75 27.24
N LEU A 327 -5.05 30.70 27.70
CA LEU A 327 -6.50 30.61 27.77
C LEU A 327 -7.01 30.53 29.22
N THR A 328 -6.21 30.85 30.22
CA THR A 328 -6.57 30.71 31.64
C THR A 328 -7.77 31.57 32.03
N GLU A 329 -7.85 32.80 31.54
CA GLU A 329 -8.98 33.72 31.78
C GLU A 329 -10.17 33.51 30.83
N ARG A 330 -10.16 32.49 29.97
CA ARG A 330 -11.23 32.26 28.99
C ARG A 330 -12.29 31.33 29.56
N THR A 331 -13.54 31.52 29.14
CA THR A 331 -14.64 30.65 29.57
C THR A 331 -14.45 29.23 29.05
N LYS A 332 -14.95 28.23 29.79
CA LYS A 332 -14.95 26.83 29.34
C LYS A 332 -15.75 26.70 28.05
N GLY A 333 -15.24 25.92 27.09
CA GLY A 333 -15.89 25.78 25.79
C GLY A 333 -14.95 25.44 24.64
N ILE A 334 -15.51 25.45 23.44
CA ILE A 334 -14.78 25.18 22.19
C ILE A 334 -14.36 26.51 21.57
N TYR A 335 -13.11 26.55 21.13
CA TYR A 335 -12.51 27.67 20.41
C TYR A 335 -11.91 27.19 19.09
N ILE A 336 -11.91 28.07 18.09
CA ILE A 336 -11.20 27.89 16.82
C ILE A 336 -9.98 28.79 16.84
N LEU A 337 -8.79 28.19 16.84
CA LEU A 337 -7.52 28.87 16.77
C LEU A 337 -7.09 28.96 15.30
N LYS A 338 -6.96 30.17 14.80
CA LYS A 338 -6.44 30.48 13.47
C LYS A 338 -5.03 31.04 13.56
N ILE A 339 -4.11 30.49 12.81
CA ILE A 339 -2.70 30.91 12.76
C ILE A 339 -2.33 31.27 11.33
N ASN A 340 -1.64 32.41 11.15
CA ASN A 340 -1.17 32.85 9.84
C ASN A 340 0.36 32.82 9.81
N VAL A 341 0.93 32.01 8.91
CA VAL A 341 2.38 31.89 8.69
C VAL A 341 2.65 31.88 7.19
N ASN A 342 3.57 32.72 6.71
CA ASN A 342 4.00 32.76 5.30
C ASN A 342 2.84 32.78 4.27
N ALA A 343 1.79 33.57 4.53
CA ALA A 343 0.55 33.66 3.74
C ALA A 343 -0.41 32.46 3.80
N ASN A 344 -0.05 31.39 4.53
CA ASN A 344 -0.90 30.24 4.82
C ASN A 344 -1.73 30.45 6.10
N ASN A 345 -2.98 29.95 6.09
CA ASN A 345 -3.90 30.00 7.24
C ASN A 345 -4.11 28.58 7.79
N TYR A 346 -3.78 28.36 9.05
CA TYR A 346 -3.97 27.08 9.75
C TYR A 346 -5.06 27.22 10.80
N ASN A 347 -5.98 26.25 10.89
CA ASN A 347 -7.09 26.29 11.83
C ASN A 347 -7.08 25.04 12.75
N TYR A 348 -7.21 25.25 14.05
CA TYR A 348 -7.21 24.19 15.06
C TYR A 348 -8.41 24.32 15.99
N LYS A 349 -9.05 23.19 16.30
CA LYS A 349 -10.08 23.13 17.34
C LYS A 349 -9.43 22.97 18.71
N ILE A 350 -9.71 23.90 19.62
CA ILE A 350 -9.23 23.88 21.01
C ILE A 350 -10.42 23.73 21.97
N VAL A 351 -10.32 22.83 22.94
CA VAL A 351 -11.32 22.63 23.99
C VAL A 351 -10.75 23.09 25.33
N LYS A 352 -11.29 24.18 25.88
CA LYS A 352 -10.99 24.64 27.24
C LYS A 352 -11.91 23.91 28.22
N LYS A 353 -11.32 23.13 29.13
CA LYS A 353 -12.01 22.46 30.24
C LYS A 353 -12.15 23.32 31.49
#